data_AF-A0AA85JUJ1-F1
#
_entry.id   AF-A0AA85JUJ1-F1
#
_cell.length_a   1.000
_cell.length_b   1.000
_cell.length_c   1.000
_cell.angle_alpha   90.00
_cell.angle_beta   90.00
_cell.angle_gamma   90.00
#
_symmetry.space_group_name_H-M   'P 1'
#
loop_
_entity.id
_entity.type
_entity.pdbx_description
1 polymer ?
#
loop_
_entity_poly.entity_id
_entity_poly.type
_entity_poly.pdbx_seq_one_letter_code
_entity_poly.pdbx_strand_id
1 'polypeptide(L)'
;MFAADFLDYLNKFQLDATTASPEDFSDKLHLFTSLLFLISAIAITLKQYVFNSISCYIPVHPTGQDFNAFLADYCWVHGTIPLRPNEPMPKTSAEWEKYDKQRRIFNVFTTKLFQA
;
A
#
# COMPACT_ATOMS: atom_id res chain seq x y z
N MET A 1 -4.28 -27.89 6.67
CA MET A 1 -5.51 -28.29 5.95
C MET A 1 -5.77 -27.39 4.75
N PHE A 2 -5.89 -26.07 4.93
CA PHE A 2 -6.16 -25.12 3.84
C PHE A 2 -5.22 -25.17 2.62
N ALA A 3 -3.91 -25.40 2.84
CA ALA A 3 -2.92 -25.41 1.76
C ALA A 3 -3.02 -26.67 0.87
N ALA A 4 -3.42 -27.81 1.40
CA ALA A 4 -3.54 -29.04 0.62
C ALA A 4 -4.76 -28.98 -0.31
N ASP A 5 -5.88 -28.48 0.21
CA ASP A 5 -7.09 -28.27 -0.58
C ASP A 5 -6.86 -27.22 -1.68
N PHE A 6 -6.16 -26.12 -1.36
CA PHE A 6 -5.79 -25.09 -2.32
C PHE A 6 -4.89 -25.62 -3.46
N LEU A 7 -3.91 -26.46 -3.14
CA LEU A 7 -3.04 -27.08 -4.14
C LEU A 7 -3.80 -28.07 -5.05
N ASP A 8 -4.76 -28.80 -4.50
CA ASP A 8 -5.62 -29.71 -5.28
C ASP A 8 -6.51 -28.94 -6.28
N TYR A 9 -7.05 -27.78 -5.88
CA TYR A 9 -7.79 -26.89 -6.79
C TYR A 9 -6.92 -26.32 -7.91
N LEU A 10 -5.67 -25.94 -7.62
CA LEU A 10 -4.74 -25.43 -8.64
C LEU A 10 -4.36 -26.52 -9.65
N ASN A 11 -4.10 -27.74 -9.19
CA ASN A 11 -3.78 -28.87 -10.08
C ASN A 11 -4.95 -29.20 -11.03
N LYS A 12 -6.19 -29.16 -10.53
CA LYS A 12 -7.38 -29.37 -11.36
C LYS A 12 -7.56 -28.26 -12.42
N PHE A 13 -7.28 -27.01 -12.07
CA PHE A 13 -7.34 -25.89 -13.01
C PHE A 13 -6.27 -25.98 -14.13
N GLN A 14 -5.05 -26.43 -13.80
CA GLN A 14 -3.96 -26.58 -14.77
C GLN A 14 -4.18 -27.74 -15.76
N LEU A 15 -4.83 -28.81 -15.32
CA LEU A 15 -5.14 -29.96 -16.18
C LEU A 15 -6.20 -29.61 -17.24
N ASP A 16 -7.23 -28.84 -16.87
CA ASP A 16 -8.31 -28.45 -17.79
C ASP A 16 -7.86 -27.38 -18.82
N ALA A 17 -6.96 -26.48 -18.41
CA ALA A 17 -6.35 -25.47 -19.30
C ALA A 17 -5.40 -26.05 -20.37
N THR A 18 -4.96 -27.30 -20.22
CA THR A 18 -3.98 -27.93 -21.12
C THR A 18 -4.64 -28.78 -22.21
N THR A 19 -5.86 -29.28 -22.02
CA THR A 19 -6.45 -30.30 -22.92
C THR A 19 -7.58 -29.84 -23.84
N ALA A 20 -8.11 -28.61 -23.73
CA ALA A 20 -9.37 -28.30 -24.42
C ALA A 20 -9.56 -26.91 -25.05
N SER A 21 -8.51 -26.15 -25.38
CA SER A 21 -8.73 -24.92 -26.19
C SER A 21 -7.46 -24.39 -26.89
N PRO A 22 -7.54 -23.98 -28.16
CA PRO A 22 -6.46 -23.24 -28.83
C PRO A 22 -6.45 -21.79 -28.36
N GLU A 23 -6.04 -21.56 -27.10
CA GLU A 23 -5.88 -20.20 -26.58
C GLU A 23 -4.62 -19.58 -27.19
N ASP A 24 -4.77 -18.47 -27.91
CA ASP A 24 -3.65 -17.72 -28.47
C ASP A 24 -2.72 -17.22 -27.36
N PHE A 25 -1.43 -17.09 -27.65
CA PHE A 25 -0.43 -16.62 -26.67
C PHE A 25 -0.82 -15.30 -26.00
N SER A 26 -1.56 -14.45 -26.72
CA SER A 26 -2.11 -13.18 -26.21
C SER A 26 -3.05 -13.38 -25.01
N ASP A 27 -3.91 -14.38 -25.03
CA ASP A 27 -4.90 -14.62 -23.95
C ASP A 27 -4.22 -15.20 -22.70
N LYS A 28 -3.17 -16.01 -22.89
CA LYS A 28 -2.34 -16.54 -21.80
C LYS A 28 -1.53 -15.44 -21.08
N LEU A 29 -1.09 -14.40 -21.81
CA LEU A 29 -0.38 -13.26 -21.21
C LEU A 29 -1.28 -12.44 -20.28
N HIS A 30 -2.56 -12.27 -20.64
CA HIS A 30 -3.51 -11.53 -19.80
C HIS A 30 -3.78 -12.26 -18.46
N LEU A 31 -3.86 -13.60 -18.49
CA LEU A 31 -3.98 -14.39 -17.26
C LEU A 31 -2.72 -14.24 -16.38
N PHE A 32 -1.54 -14.26 -16.99
CA PHE A 32 -0.27 -14.06 -16.28
C PHE A 32 -0.16 -12.69 -15.62
N THR A 33 -0.52 -11.60 -16.32
CA THR A 33 -0.48 -10.24 -15.75
C THR A 33 -1.50 -10.07 -14.63
N SER A 34 -2.71 -10.62 -14.79
CA SER A 34 -3.74 -10.63 -13.73
C SER A 34 -3.26 -11.36 -12.47
N LEU A 35 -2.63 -12.54 -12.64
CA LEU A 35 -2.06 -13.30 -11.53
C LEU A 35 -0.92 -12.54 -10.82
N LEU A 36 -0.05 -11.87 -11.58
CA LEU A 36 1.02 -11.03 -11.03
C LEU A 36 0.43 -9.90 -10.18
N PHE A 37 -0.59 -9.19 -10.69
CA PHE A 37 -1.26 -8.15 -9.92
C PHE A 37 -1.91 -8.70 -8.65
N LEU A 38 -2.56 -9.86 -8.72
CA LEU A 38 -3.16 -10.50 -7.55
C LEU A 38 -2.11 -10.84 -6.47
N ILE A 39 -0.97 -11.41 -6.87
CA ILE A 39 0.13 -11.71 -5.93
C ILE A 39 0.69 -10.41 -5.34
N SER A 40 0.88 -9.38 -6.17
CA SER A 40 1.38 -8.08 -5.71
C SER A 40 0.42 -7.41 -4.72
N ALA A 41 -0.89 -7.50 -4.95
CA ALA A 41 -1.92 -6.98 -4.06
C ALA A 41 -1.89 -7.71 -2.70
N ILE A 42 -1.76 -9.04 -2.70
CA ILE A 42 -1.61 -9.84 -1.47
C ILE A 42 -0.34 -9.44 -0.71
N ALA A 43 0.79 -9.25 -1.41
CA ALA A 43 2.04 -8.83 -0.78
C ALA A 43 1.92 -7.43 -0.13
N ILE A 44 1.27 -6.48 -0.81
CA ILE A 44 1.05 -5.13 -0.29
C ILE A 44 0.11 -5.15 0.92
N THR A 45 -0.99 -5.91 0.87
CA THR A 45 -1.94 -5.99 2.00
C THR A 45 -1.31 -6.65 3.22
N LEU A 46 -0.48 -7.68 3.04
CA LEU A 46 0.27 -8.28 4.14
C LEU A 46 1.22 -7.28 4.79
N LYS A 47 1.97 -6.52 3.99
CA LYS A 47 2.83 -5.44 4.51
C LYS A 47 2.02 -4.40 5.29
N GLN A 48 0.82 -4.08 4.81
CA GLN A 48 -0.02 -3.04 5.35
C GLN A 48 -0.70 -3.41 6.69
N TYR A 49 -1.09 -4.67 6.86
CA TYR A 49 -1.88 -5.11 8.03
C TYR A 49 -1.09 -5.93 9.05
N VAL A 50 -0.01 -6.59 8.63
CA VAL A 50 0.80 -7.46 9.51
C VAL A 50 2.09 -6.77 9.94
N PHE A 51 2.63 -5.88 9.11
CA PHE A 51 3.86 -5.15 9.38
C PHE A 51 3.59 -3.64 9.57
N ASN A 52 4.56 -2.93 10.14
CA ASN A 52 4.49 -1.48 10.24
C ASN A 52 4.58 -0.86 8.84
N SER A 53 3.56 -0.10 8.45
CA SER A 53 3.47 0.58 7.15
C SER A 53 4.43 1.76 7.02
N ILE A 54 4.81 2.39 8.15
CA ILE A 54 5.70 3.55 8.22
C ILE A 54 6.45 3.62 9.57
N SER A 55 7.68 4.11 9.58
CA SER A 55 8.43 4.41 10.82
C SER A 55 8.53 5.92 11.02
N CYS A 56 7.95 6.43 12.11
CA CYS A 56 8.00 7.85 12.48
C CYS A 56 9.05 8.11 13.56
N TYR A 57 9.76 9.24 13.46
CA TYR A 57 10.76 9.68 14.44
C TYR A 57 10.26 10.92 15.18
N ILE A 58 10.40 10.93 16.51
CA ILE A 58 10.04 12.07 17.37
C ILE A 58 11.20 12.29 18.35
N PRO A 59 11.65 13.53 18.59
CA PRO A 59 12.83 13.78 19.42
C PRO A 59 12.63 13.45 20.91
N VAL A 60 11.39 13.41 21.40
CA VAL A 60 11.06 13.08 22.80
C VAL A 60 10.05 11.94 22.84
N HIS A 61 10.46 10.80 23.38
CA HIS A 61 9.59 9.64 23.54
C HIS A 61 9.16 9.52 25.01
N PRO A 62 7.85 9.39 25.32
CA PRO A 62 7.42 8.96 26.64
C PRO A 62 7.94 7.54 26.91
N THR A 63 8.19 7.20 28.18
CA THR A 63 8.76 5.92 28.60
C THR A 63 7.76 4.78 28.37
N GLY A 64 7.76 4.19 27.18
CA GLY A 64 6.92 3.04 26.82
C GLY A 64 7.51 2.28 25.63
N GLN A 65 7.55 0.95 25.72
CA GLN A 65 8.18 0.09 24.70
C GLN A 65 7.38 0.05 23.39
N ASP A 66 6.06 0.25 23.45
CA ASP A 66 5.15 0.12 22.30
C ASP A 66 4.74 1.46 21.67
N PHE A 67 5.30 2.59 22.14
CA PHE A 67 4.92 3.91 21.63
C PHE A 67 5.23 4.07 20.14
N ASN A 68 6.28 3.40 19.64
CA ASN A 68 6.64 3.45 18.23
C ASN A 68 5.60 2.80 17.31
N ALA A 69 4.91 1.74 17.78
CA ALA A 69 3.83 1.12 17.02
C ALA A 69 2.60 2.04 16.94
N PHE A 70 2.21 2.64 18.07
CA PHE A 70 1.14 3.65 18.09
C PHE A 70 1.45 4.85 17.19
N LEU A 71 2.69 5.35 17.22
CA LEU A 71 3.10 6.47 16.36
C LEU A 71 3.04 6.11 14.88
N ALA A 72 3.46 4.89 14.50
CA ALA A 72 3.38 4.41 13.13
C ALA A 72 1.93 4.41 12.64
N ASP A 73 1.01 3.88 13.44
CA ASP A 73 -0.42 3.83 13.11
C ASP A 73 -1.05 5.23 13.04
N TYR A 74 -0.70 6.11 13.99
CA TYR A 74 -1.18 7.49 14.00
C TYR A 74 -0.73 8.24 12.75
N CYS A 75 0.57 8.17 12.41
CA CYS A 75 1.12 8.76 11.20
C CYS A 75 0.47 8.20 9.92
N TRP A 76 0.18 6.90 9.91
CA TRP A 76 -0.43 6.23 8.76
C TRP A 76 -1.85 6.72 8.50
N VAL A 77 -2.70 6.78 9.54
CA VAL A 77 -4.10 7.21 9.42
C VAL A 77 -4.21 8.72 9.16
N HIS A 78 -3.40 9.52 9.86
CA HIS A 78 -3.42 10.97 9.68
C HIS A 78 -2.70 11.43 8.42
N GLY A 79 -1.88 10.60 7.77
CA GLY A 79 -1.13 10.96 6.58
C GLY A 79 0.02 11.94 6.86
N THR A 80 0.95 12.05 5.90
CA THR A 80 2.15 12.87 6.05
C THR A 80 2.15 14.10 5.13
N ILE A 81 2.85 15.15 5.57
CA ILE A 81 3.07 16.37 4.79
C ILE A 81 4.51 16.33 4.27
N PRO A 82 4.75 16.28 2.94
CA PRO A 82 6.10 16.24 2.41
C PRO A 82 6.79 17.60 2.57
N LEU A 83 7.87 17.63 3.35
CA LEU A 83 8.74 18.79 3.50
C LEU A 83 10.03 18.58 2.72
N ARG A 84 10.55 19.65 2.10
CA ARG A 84 11.84 19.61 1.40
C ARG A 84 12.98 19.65 2.43
N PRO A 85 14.14 19.02 2.14
CA PRO A 85 15.24 18.91 3.11
C PRO A 85 15.83 20.26 3.57
N ASN A 86 15.65 21.34 2.79
CA ASN A 86 16.17 22.68 3.09
C ASN A 86 15.07 23.68 3.51
N GLU A 87 13.86 23.20 3.83
CA GLU A 87 12.74 24.06 4.26
C GLU A 87 12.65 24.09 5.79
N PRO A 88 12.49 25.28 6.41
CA PRO A 88 12.32 25.34 7.86
C PRO A 88 11.03 24.66 8.28
N MET A 89 11.06 23.96 9.42
CA MET A 89 9.85 23.35 9.98
C MET A 89 8.90 24.45 10.47
N PRO A 90 7.62 24.41 10.07
CA PRO A 90 6.66 25.44 10.46
C PRO A 90 6.51 25.53 11.97
N LYS A 91 6.47 26.75 12.50
CA LYS A 91 6.47 27.00 13.96
C LYS A 91 5.09 27.36 14.50
N THR A 92 4.22 27.91 13.65
CA THR A 92 2.88 28.38 14.02
C THR A 92 1.80 27.45 13.49
N SER A 93 0.69 27.31 14.24
CA SER A 93 -0.46 26.49 13.85
C SER A 93 -1.09 26.92 12.54
N ALA A 94 -1.17 28.22 12.27
CA ALA A 94 -1.68 28.77 11.03
C ALA A 94 -0.83 28.39 9.81
N GLU A 95 0.48 28.24 10.01
CA GLU A 95 1.42 27.81 8.96
C GLU A 95 1.24 26.32 8.65
N TRP A 96 1.10 25.49 9.70
CA TRP A 96 0.75 24.06 9.56
C TRP A 96 -0.56 23.84 8.81
N GLU A 97 -1.60 24.63 9.11
CA GLU A 97 -2.89 24.54 8.43
C GLU A 97 -2.78 24.88 6.92
N LYS A 98 -1.98 25.88 6.59
CA LYS A 98 -1.71 26.26 5.20
C LYS A 98 -1.03 25.13 4.43
N TYR A 99 -0.02 24.49 5.04
CA TYR A 99 0.69 23.37 4.42
C TYR A 99 -0.20 22.13 4.29
N ASP A 100 -1.01 21.82 5.30
CA ASP A 100 -1.92 20.67 5.26
C ASP A 100 -2.92 20.80 4.10
N LYS A 101 -3.50 21.98 3.90
CA LYS A 101 -4.41 22.25 2.77
C LYS A 101 -3.73 22.10 1.41
N GLN A 102 -2.47 22.52 1.28
CA GLN A 102 -1.79 22.61 -0.01
C GLN A 102 -1.00 21.36 -0.42
N ARG A 103 -0.53 20.57 0.54
CA ARG A 103 0.50 19.55 0.31
C ARG A 103 0.06 18.14 0.67
N ARG A 104 -1.06 17.97 1.37
CA ARG A 104 -1.58 16.65 1.72
C ARG A 104 -1.94 15.89 0.44
N ILE A 105 -1.24 14.78 0.21
CA ILE A 105 -1.29 13.99 -1.03
C ILE A 105 -2.72 13.47 -1.31
N PHE A 106 -3.53 13.26 -0.27
CA PHE A 106 -4.94 12.86 -0.41
C PHE A 106 -5.78 13.87 -1.22
N ASN A 107 -5.55 15.19 -1.06
CA ASN A 107 -6.24 16.22 -1.84
C ASN A 107 -5.64 16.41 -3.24
N VAL A 108 -4.37 16.03 -3.43
CA VAL A 108 -3.69 16.13 -4.72
C VAL A 108 -4.12 15.00 -5.65
N PHE A 109 -4.32 13.78 -5.13
CA PHE A 109 -4.73 12.63 -5.96
C PHE A 109 -6.15 12.82 -6.54
N THR A 110 -7.12 13.30 -5.77
CA THR A 110 -8.46 13.64 -6.27
C THR A 110 -8.44 14.77 -7.30
N THR A 111 -7.62 15.80 -7.09
CA THR A 111 -7.55 16.94 -8.02
C THR A 111 -6.77 16.62 -9.30
N LYS A 112 -5.75 15.75 -9.25
CA LYS A 112 -4.95 15.35 -10.41
C LYS A 112 -5.54 14.19 -11.22
N LEU A 113 -6.37 13.32 -10.61
CA LEU A 113 -7.13 12.28 -11.35
C LEU A 113 -8.34 12.83 -12.12
N PHE A 114 -8.94 13.95 -11.68
CA PHE A 114 -10.09 14.56 -12.37
C PHE A 114 -9.71 15.50 -13.54
N GLN A 115 -8.42 15.63 -13.84
CA GLN A 115 -7.91 16.52 -14.88
C GLN A 115 -7.11 15.81 -15.97
N ALA A 116 -7.30 14.50 -16.13
CA ALA A 116 -6.83 13.68 -17.25
C ALA A 116 -8.00 12.95 -17.90
#